data_AF-A0A4U7DNG3-F1
#
_entry.id   AF-A0A4U7DNG3-F1
#
_cell.length_a   1.000
_cell.length_b   1.000
_cell.length_c   1.000
_cell.angle_alpha   90.00
_cell.angle_beta   90.00
_cell.angle_gamma   90.00
#
_symmetry.space_group_name_H-M   'P 1'
#
loop_
_entity.id
_entity.type
_entity.pdbx_description
1 polymer ?
#
loop_
_entity_poly.entity_id
_entity_poly.type
_entity_poly.pdbx_seq_one_letter_code
_entity_poly.pdbx_strand_id
1 'polypeptide(L)' 'MVHRLLAVAEHGLDELREKDVHHKNRIPWDNRTQNIELLTTEEHMRDHLSTWDRDDDGRILPHQ' A
#
# COMPACT_ATOMS: atom_id res chain seq x y z
N MET A 1 10.75 -2.40 -7.10
CA MET A 1 11.61 -3.60 -7.23
C MET A 1 12.52 -3.80 -6.01
N VAL A 2 13.25 -2.79 -5.50
CA VAL A 2 14.10 -2.95 -4.30
C VAL A 2 13.31 -3.28 -3.02
N HIS A 3 12.18 -2.61 -2.77
CA HIS A 3 11.32 -2.87 -1.60
C HIS A 3 10.79 -4.32 -1.54
N ARG A 4 10.59 -5.00 -2.68
CA ARG A 4 10.15 -6.39 -2.70
C ARG A 4 11.22 -7.34 -2.18
N LEU A 5 12.49 -7.10 -2.52
CA LEU A 5 13.60 -7.88 -1.99
C LEU A 5 13.75 -7.67 -0.48
N LEU A 6 13.57 -6.43 -0.01
CA LEU A 6 13.57 -6.12 1.41
C LEU A 6 12.44 -6.84 2.16
N ALA A 7 11.22 -6.81 1.62
CA ALA A 7 10.08 -7.51 2.21
C ALA A 7 10.30 -9.03 2.30
N VAL A 8 10.93 -9.64 1.28
CA VAL A 8 11.30 -11.06 1.34
C VAL A 8 12.34 -11.34 2.44
N ALA A 9 13.32 -10.46 2.62
CA ALA A 9 14.33 -10.62 3.66
C ALA A 9 13.73 -10.52 5.08
N GLU A 10 12.73 -9.65 5.28
CA GLU A 10 12.09 -9.43 6.58
C GLU A 10 11.01 -10.46 6.91
N HIS A 11 10.21 -10.88 5.93
CA HIS A 11 8.99 -11.68 6.15
C HIS A 11 9.02 -13.09 5.51
N GLY A 12 9.98 -13.35 4.62
CA GLY A 12 10.03 -14.58 3.82
C GLY A 12 9.09 -14.56 2.61
N LEU A 13 9.28 -15.53 1.70
CA LEU A 13 8.53 -15.59 0.43
C LEU A 13 7.05 -15.95 0.59
N ASP A 14 6.71 -16.75 1.60
CA ASP A 14 5.35 -17.25 1.75
C ASP A 14 4.36 -16.13 2.11
N GLU A 15 4.80 -15.15 2.90
CA GLU A 15 3.99 -13.99 3.29
C GLU A 15 3.65 -13.06 2.12
N LEU A 16 4.43 -13.08 1.03
CA LEU A 16 4.24 -12.24 -0.14
C LEU A 16 3.32 -12.85 -1.21
N ARG A 17 2.87 -14.11 -1.05
CA ARG A 17 2.10 -14.80 -2.11
C ARG A 17 0.77 -14.12 -2.44
N GLU A 18 0.15 -13.48 -1.45
CA GLU A 18 -1.18 -12.84 -1.57
C GLU A 18 -1.15 -11.36 -1.19
N LYS A 19 0.04 -10.77 -1.06
CA LYS A 19 0.23 -9.40 -0.58
C LYS A 19 1.18 -8.62 -1.48
N ASP A 20 0.85 -7.36 -1.71
CA ASP A 20 1.71 -6.38 -2.34
C ASP A 20 2.51 -5.60 -1.30
N VAL A 21 3.67 -5.11 -1.73
CA VAL A 21 4.60 -4.35 -0.90
C VAL A 21 4.36 -2.87 -1.14
N HIS A 22 3.99 -2.15 -0.10
CA HIS A 22 3.64 -0.73 -0.13
C HIS A 22 4.58 0.12 0.70
N HIS A 23 4.73 1.39 0.30
CA HIS A 23 5.39 2.43 1.08
C HIS A 23 4.34 3.23 1.84
N LYS A 24 4.39 3.21 3.18
CA LYS A 24 3.44 3.93 4.05
C LYS A 24 3.37 5.42 3.74
N ASN A 25 4.55 6.04 3.53
CA ASN A 25 4.65 7.46 3.21
C ASN A 25 4.49 7.79 1.72
N ARG A 26 4.23 6.80 0.86
CA ARG A 26 4.07 6.95 -0.60
C ARG A 26 5.33 7.47 -1.33
N ILE A 27 6.49 7.43 -0.69
CA ILE A 27 7.77 7.83 -1.28
C ILE A 27 8.49 6.58 -1.82
N PRO A 28 8.63 6.43 -3.15
CA PRO A 28 9.07 5.16 -3.76
C PRO A 28 10.53 4.79 -3.49
N TRP A 29 11.37 5.75 -3.08
CA TRP A 29 12.78 5.53 -2.76
C TRP A 29 13.06 5.28 -1.27
N ASP A 30 12.09 5.50 -0.38
CA ASP A 30 12.26 5.30 1.06
C ASP A 30 12.03 3.83 1.44
N ASN A 31 13.07 3.02 1.26
CA ASN A 31 13.05 1.58 1.54
C ASN A 31 13.45 1.25 2.99
N ARG A 32 13.23 2.13 3.97
CA ARG A 32 13.40 1.73 5.37
C ARG A 32 12.37 0.65 5.71
N THR A 33 12.77 -0.42 6.38
CA THR A 33 11.87 -1.54 6.75
C THR A 33 10.60 -1.05 7.46
N GLN A 34 10.75 -0.05 8.33
CA GLN A 34 9.66 0.61 9.05
C GLN A 34 8.60 1.27 8.15
N ASN A 35 9.02 1.71 6.95
CA ASN A 35 8.20 2.40 5.96
C ASN A 35 7.57 1.44 4.95
N ILE A 36 7.94 0.16 4.98
CA ILE A 36 7.36 -0.87 4.14
C ILE A 36 6.23 -1.57 4.89
N GLU A 37 5.17 -1.92 4.18
CA GLU A 37 4.09 -2.77 4.67
C GLU A 37 3.62 -3.75 3.59
N LEU A 38 3.02 -4.85 4.04
CA LEU A 38 2.39 -5.85 3.19
C LEU A 38 0.88 -5.65 3.27
N LEU A 39 0.26 -5.35 2.13
CA LEU A 39 -1.18 -5.18 2.01
C LEU A 39 -1.73 -6.18 1.00
N THR A 40 -2.84 -6.81 1.33
CA THR A 40 -3.67 -7.50 0.36
C THR A 40 -4.24 -6.49 -0.65
N THR A 41 -4.67 -6.98 -1.81
CA THR A 41 -5.34 -6.14 -2.82
C THR A 41 -6.58 -5.44 -2.24
N GLU A 42 -7.34 -6.12 -1.36
CA GLU A 42 -8.50 -5.52 -0.70
C GLU A 42 -8.11 -4.37 0.24
N GLU A 43 -7.08 -4.58 1.08
CA GLU A 43 -6.55 -3.54 1.97
C GLU A 43 -6.03 -2.34 1.19
N HIS A 44 -5.29 -2.58 0.12
CA HIS A 44 -4.76 -1.54 -0.76
C HIS A 44 -5.90 -0.75 -1.43
N MET A 45 -6.92 -1.44 -1.94
CA MET A 45 -8.10 -0.79 -2.50
C MET A 45 -8.86 0.04 -1.46
N ARG A 46 -9.01 -0.47 -0.23
CA ARG A 46 -9.67 0.26 0.87
C ARG A 46 -8.91 1.54 1.23
N ASP A 47 -7.59 1.51 1.28
CA ASP A 47 -6.78 2.72 1.55
C ASP A 47 -6.90 3.76 0.43
N HIS A 48 -6.95 3.31 -0.84
CA HIS A 48 -7.32 4.18 -1.95
C HIS A 48 -8.71 4.76 -1.73
N LEU A 49 -9.73 3.96 -1.43
CA LEU A 49 -11.08 4.52 -1.26
C LEU A 49 -11.20 5.48 -0.07
N SER A 50 -10.43 5.29 1.00
CA SER A 50 -10.38 6.17 2.16
C SER A 50 -9.80 7.55 1.87
N THR A 51 -8.95 7.67 0.84
CA THR A 51 -8.27 8.94 0.53
C THR A 51 -9.02 9.82 -0.46
N TRP A 52 -10.16 9.35 -0.98
CA TRP A 52 -11.00 10.14 -1.86
C TRP A 52 -12.22 10.56 -1.07
N ASP A 53 -12.43 11.87 -0.92
CA ASP A 53 -13.66 12.38 -0.32
C ASP A 53 -14.84 11.97 -1.21
N ARG A 54 -15.97 11.63 -0.58
CA ARG A 54 -17.20 11.24 -1.27
C ARG A 54 -18.35 12.15 -0.86
N ASP A 55 -19.23 12.47 -1.80
CA ASP A 55 -20.50 13.13 -1.49
C ASP A 55 -21.53 12.17 -0.89
N ASP A 56 -22.68 12.70 -0.47
CA ASP A 56 -23.79 11.92 0.10
C ASP A 56 -24.37 10.89 -0.89
N ASP A 57 -24.12 11.06 -2.20
CA ASP A 57 -24.51 10.14 -3.27
C ASP A 57 -23.43 9.07 -3.57
N GLY A 58 -22.30 9.10 -2.85
CA GLY A 58 -21.18 8.17 -3.02
C GLY A 58 -20.27 8.46 -4.21
N ARG A 59 -20.39 9.63 -4.86
CA ARG A 59 -19.49 10.05 -5.93
C ARG A 59 -18.18 10.55 -5.35
N ILE A 60 -17.09 10.19 -6.02
CA ILE A 60 -15.76 10.69 -5.71
C ILE A 60 -15.69 12.19 -6.00
N LEU A 61 -15.27 12.97 -4.99
CA LEU A 61 -15.03 14.39 -5.11
C LEU A 61 -13.68 14.65 -5.79
N PRO A 62 -13.60 15.61 -6.74
CA PRO A 62 -12.33 16.00 -7.33
C PRO A 62 -11.45 16.69 -6.29
N HIS A 63 -10.20 16.22 -6.15
CA HIS A 63 -9.18 16.87 -5.33
C HIS A 63 -8.83 18.22 -5.96
N GLN A 64 -8.98 19.33 -5.22
CA GLN A 64 -8.60 20.69 -5.66
C GLN A 64 -7.10 20.93 -5.55
#